data_AF-A0A524L5K2-F1
#
_entry.id   AF-A0A524L5K2-F1
#
_cell.length_a   1.000
_cell.length_b   1.000
_cell.length_c   1.000
_cell.angle_alpha   90.00
_cell.angle_beta   90.00
_cell.angle_gamma   90.00
#
_symmetry.space_group_name_H-M   'P 1'
#
loop_
_entity.id
_entity.type
_entity.pdbx_description
1 polymer ?
#
loop_
_entity_poly.entity_id
_entity_poly.type
_entity_poly.pdbx_seq_one_letter_code
_entity_poly.pdbx_strand_id
1 'polypeptide(L)'
;MTATTKKTNKGAIEVDSDGPKSIIVIGAAEHNLKHIDVTIPKNTLTVVTGLSGSGKSSLVFDTIYSEGQRRFIESLSPYARQFLGMLEKPKVDFMAGLSPSISIDQKSVSRNPRSTVGTITEIYDYLRLLYARVGEPHCPQCRKKIEPQTSQQIVDRVLRLKEGTRIMIVAPIVRGRKGEYRKEFKDLMKKGFVRARVDGELIEIEEGLSLDRYFEHTIEVVIDRLSVAKKERARISEAV
;
A
#
# COMPACT_ATOMS: atom_id res chain seq x y z
N MET A 1 11.55 -34.29 -45.25
CA MET A 1 12.48 -33.24 -45.71
C MET A 1 13.43 -32.92 -44.57
N THR A 2 14.70 -33.19 -44.80
CA THR A 2 15.78 -33.28 -43.82
C THR A 2 16.18 -31.89 -43.33
N ALA A 3 15.92 -31.58 -42.05
CA ALA A 3 16.33 -30.32 -41.44
C ALA A 3 17.85 -30.31 -41.29
N THR A 4 18.49 -29.51 -42.13
CA THR A 4 19.94 -29.32 -42.19
C THR A 4 20.41 -28.61 -40.92
N THR A 5 21.26 -29.28 -40.15
CA THR A 5 21.93 -28.72 -38.97
C THR A 5 22.92 -27.64 -39.40
N LYS A 6 22.46 -26.39 -39.49
CA LYS A 6 23.36 -25.23 -39.53
C LYS A 6 24.02 -25.10 -38.16
N LYS A 7 25.32 -25.36 -38.10
CA LYS A 7 26.19 -24.94 -36.98
C LYS A 7 26.18 -23.41 -36.93
N THR A 8 25.27 -22.82 -36.17
CA THR A 8 25.30 -21.40 -35.82
C THR A 8 26.35 -21.17 -34.74
N ASN A 9 27.20 -20.16 -34.95
CA ASN A 9 28.24 -19.71 -34.03
C ASN A 9 27.70 -19.61 -32.59
N LYS A 10 28.19 -20.48 -31.70
CA LYS A 10 28.01 -20.35 -30.26
C LYS A 10 28.80 -19.13 -29.78
N GLY A 11 28.17 -17.96 -29.66
CA GLY A 11 28.77 -16.84 -28.93
C GLY A 11 28.47 -15.42 -29.42
N ALA A 12 27.85 -15.21 -30.58
CA ALA A 12 27.48 -13.86 -31.02
C ALA A 12 26.11 -13.47 -30.47
N ILE A 13 26.06 -12.45 -29.60
CA ILE A 13 24.80 -11.81 -29.22
C ILE A 13 24.35 -10.98 -30.42
N GLU A 14 23.29 -11.41 -31.10
CA GLU A 14 22.64 -10.58 -32.11
C GLU A 14 21.85 -9.47 -31.41
N VAL A 15 22.27 -8.22 -31.63
CA VAL A 15 21.66 -7.01 -31.08
C VAL A 15 21.09 -6.19 -32.22
N ASP A 16 19.78 -5.93 -32.19
CA ASP A 16 19.11 -4.98 -33.08
C ASP A 16 18.90 -3.63 -32.39
N SER A 17 18.31 -2.65 -33.08
CA SER A 17 17.91 -1.35 -32.51
C SER A 17 17.06 -1.46 -31.25
N ASP A 18 16.28 -2.54 -31.13
CA ASP A 18 15.35 -2.81 -30.03
C ASP A 18 15.97 -3.67 -28.91
N GLY A 19 17.27 -3.96 -29.01
CA GLY A 19 18.02 -4.75 -28.03
C GLY A 19 18.31 -6.20 -28.45
N PRO A 20 18.74 -7.05 -27.52
CA PRO A 20 19.15 -8.43 -27.82
C PRO A 20 17.95 -9.29 -28.22
N LYS A 21 18.06 -10.02 -29.34
CA LYS A 21 16.99 -10.88 -29.89
C LYS A 21 16.71 -12.14 -29.10
N SER A 22 17.65 -12.54 -28.25
CA SER A 22 17.58 -13.78 -27.49
C SER A 22 18.08 -13.60 -26.06
N ILE A 23 17.58 -14.45 -25.17
CA ILE A 23 18.14 -14.68 -23.85
C ILE A 23 19.15 -15.80 -24.00
N ILE A 24 20.40 -15.53 -23.62
CA ILE A 24 21.49 -16.49 -23.70
C ILE A 24 21.87 -16.87 -22.28
N VAL A 25 21.88 -18.18 -22.02
CA VAL A 25 22.28 -18.79 -20.76
C VAL A 25 23.40 -19.78 -21.06
N ILE A 26 24.55 -19.62 -20.40
CA ILE A 26 25.72 -20.47 -20.57
C ILE A 26 26.10 -21.04 -19.21
N GLY A 27 26.32 -22.35 -19.16
CA GLY A 27 26.79 -23.03 -17.97
C GLY A 27 25.83 -23.02 -16.78
N ALA A 28 24.51 -23.10 -17.01
CA ALA A 28 23.56 -23.16 -15.89
C ALA A 28 23.69 -24.49 -15.13
N ALA A 29 23.92 -24.39 -13.83
CA ALA A 29 24.21 -25.51 -12.91
C ALA A 29 23.36 -25.46 -11.63
N GLU A 30 22.24 -24.73 -11.65
CA GLU A 30 21.33 -24.66 -10.51
C GLU A 30 20.66 -26.01 -10.24
N HIS A 31 20.61 -26.42 -8.96
CA HIS A 31 20.12 -27.73 -8.53
C HIS A 31 20.70 -28.93 -9.30
N ASN A 32 19.91 -29.53 -10.21
CA ASN A 32 20.25 -30.72 -10.97
C ASN A 32 20.60 -30.43 -12.44
N LEU A 33 20.74 -29.16 -12.80
CA LEU A 33 21.24 -28.76 -14.12
C LEU A 33 22.71 -29.15 -14.27
N LYS A 34 23.07 -29.67 -15.45
CA LYS A 34 24.40 -30.21 -15.73
C LYS A 34 25.22 -29.27 -16.61
N HIS A 35 25.44 -28.03 -16.15
CA HIS A 35 26.16 -26.98 -16.91
C HIS A 35 25.60 -26.81 -18.33
N ILE A 36 24.29 -26.54 -18.43
CA ILE A 36 23.61 -26.46 -19.72
C ILE A 36 23.73 -25.08 -20.35
N ASP A 37 23.85 -25.07 -21.68
CA ASP A 37 23.78 -23.87 -22.51
C ASP A 37 22.43 -23.84 -23.22
N VAL A 38 21.70 -22.73 -23.13
CA VAL A 38 20.42 -22.54 -23.82
C VAL A 38 20.30 -21.13 -24.38
N THR A 39 19.75 -21.03 -25.58
CA THR A 39 19.38 -19.75 -26.21
C THR A 39 17.88 -19.75 -26.42
N ILE A 40 17.20 -18.76 -25.84
CA ILE A 40 15.74 -18.62 -25.88
C ILE A 40 15.41 -17.38 -26.72
N PRO A 41 14.63 -17.49 -27.81
CA PRO A 41 14.20 -16.32 -28.57
C PRO A 41 13.32 -15.39 -27.73
N LYS A 42 13.49 -14.08 -27.88
CA LYS A 42 12.60 -13.08 -27.28
C LYS A 42 11.35 -12.88 -28.12
N ASN A 43 10.34 -12.27 -27.49
CA ASN A 43 9.08 -11.87 -28.14
C ASN A 43 8.30 -13.06 -28.74
N THR A 44 8.52 -14.26 -28.18
CA THR A 44 7.84 -15.49 -28.55
C THR A 44 7.30 -16.19 -27.31
N LEU A 45 6.22 -16.95 -27.48
CA LEU A 45 5.76 -17.88 -26.45
C LEU A 45 6.66 -19.12 -26.43
N THR A 46 7.63 -19.14 -25.52
CA THR A 46 8.53 -20.29 -25.32
C THR A 46 7.96 -21.22 -24.26
N VAL A 47 7.73 -22.49 -24.62
CA VAL A 47 7.25 -23.53 -23.70
C VAL A 47 8.39 -24.47 -23.33
N VAL A 48 8.68 -24.59 -22.04
CA VAL A 48 9.67 -25.55 -21.51
C VAL A 48 8.94 -26.81 -21.06
N THR A 49 9.29 -27.96 -21.64
CA THR A 49 8.64 -29.25 -21.38
C THR A 49 9.64 -30.33 -20.99
N GLY A 50 9.16 -31.44 -20.41
CA GLY A 50 9.98 -32.56 -19.93
C GLY A 50 9.40 -33.24 -18.68
N LEU A 51 9.94 -34.41 -18.33
CA LEU A 51 9.51 -35.22 -17.18
C LEU A 51 9.57 -34.46 -15.84
N SER A 52 8.76 -34.85 -14.86
CA SER A 52 8.87 -34.30 -13.50
C SER A 52 10.31 -34.46 -12.98
N GLY A 53 10.85 -33.41 -12.34
CA GLY A 53 12.24 -33.40 -11.87
C GLY A 53 13.31 -33.21 -12.94
N SER A 54 12.97 -33.00 -14.22
CA SER A 54 13.96 -32.82 -15.30
C SER A 54 14.77 -31.50 -15.27
N GLY A 55 14.60 -30.65 -14.24
CA GLY A 55 15.29 -29.37 -14.11
C GLY A 55 14.60 -28.17 -14.78
N LYS A 56 13.33 -28.30 -15.21
CA LYS A 56 12.57 -27.19 -15.84
C LYS A 56 12.45 -25.99 -14.90
N SER A 57 12.02 -26.23 -13.67
CA SER A 57 11.87 -25.18 -12.67
C SER A 57 13.22 -24.57 -12.30
N SER A 58 14.26 -25.42 -12.17
CA SER A 58 15.63 -24.99 -11.94
C SER A 58 16.11 -24.00 -13.00
N LEU A 59 15.84 -24.28 -14.28
CA LEU A 59 16.20 -23.40 -15.38
C LEU A 59 15.35 -22.12 -15.41
N VAL A 60 14.02 -22.25 -15.38
CA VAL A 60 13.08 -21.13 -15.60
C VAL A 60 12.99 -20.21 -14.38
N PHE A 61 12.72 -20.78 -13.20
CA PHE A 61 12.48 -20.02 -11.98
C PHE A 61 13.79 -19.74 -11.24
N ASP A 62 14.54 -20.80 -10.93
CA ASP A 62 15.69 -20.65 -10.02
C ASP A 62 16.90 -20.00 -10.69
N THR A 63 17.04 -20.13 -12.02
CA THR A 63 18.13 -19.51 -12.80
C THR A 63 17.68 -18.23 -13.52
N ILE A 64 16.81 -18.33 -14.54
CA ILE A 64 16.48 -17.21 -15.44
C ILE A 64 15.70 -16.11 -14.72
N TYR A 65 14.61 -16.47 -14.03
CA TYR A 65 13.78 -15.51 -13.31
C TYR A 65 14.52 -14.87 -12.13
N SER A 66 15.23 -15.67 -11.32
CA SER A 66 16.04 -15.15 -10.20
C SER A 66 17.07 -14.12 -10.68
N GLU A 67 17.80 -14.42 -11.76
CA GLU A 67 18.81 -13.51 -12.30
C GLU A 67 18.19 -12.26 -12.93
N GLY A 68 17.07 -12.40 -13.65
CA GLY A 68 16.32 -11.29 -14.22
C GLY A 68 15.78 -10.34 -13.14
N GLN A 69 15.19 -10.89 -12.07
CA GLN A 69 14.68 -10.13 -10.94
C GLN A 69 15.82 -9.43 -10.18
N ARG A 70 16.93 -10.13 -9.90
CA ARG A 70 18.10 -9.58 -9.22
C ARG A 70 18.67 -8.38 -9.98
N ARG A 71 18.92 -8.52 -11.29
CA ARG A 71 19.45 -7.44 -12.13
C ARG A 71 18.51 -6.23 -12.21
N PHE A 72 17.20 -6.47 -12.24
CA PHE A 72 16.21 -5.39 -12.24
C PHE A 72 16.24 -4.61 -10.91
N ILE A 73 16.20 -5.29 -9.77
CA ILE A 73 16.22 -4.62 -8.45
C ILE A 73 17.56 -3.89 -8.23
N GLU A 74 18.67 -4.41 -8.75
CA GLU A 74 20.00 -3.76 -8.67
C GLU A 74 20.05 -2.41 -9.38
N SER A 75 19.13 -2.18 -10.32
CA SER A 75 19.00 -0.92 -11.04
C SER A 75 18.13 0.14 -10.33
N LEU A 76 17.32 -0.26 -9.34
CA LEU A 76 16.32 0.65 -8.74
C LEU A 76 16.92 1.69 -7.80
N SER A 77 17.83 1.30 -6.90
CA SER A 77 18.52 2.27 -6.04
C SER A 77 19.86 1.74 -5.52
N PRO A 78 20.83 2.64 -5.22
CA PRO A 78 22.07 2.24 -4.55
C PRO A 78 21.85 1.55 -3.20
N TYR A 79 20.80 1.92 -2.48
CA TYR A 79 20.41 1.29 -1.20
C TYR A 79 19.88 -0.13 -1.41
N ALA A 80 19.07 -0.37 -2.45
CA ALA A 80 18.56 -1.71 -2.77
C ALA A 80 19.69 -2.72 -3.02
N ARG A 81 20.82 -2.27 -3.59
CA ARG A 81 22.01 -3.11 -3.79
C ARG A 81 22.59 -3.66 -2.49
N GLN A 82 22.47 -2.94 -1.37
CA GLN A 82 22.95 -3.41 -0.07
C GLN A 82 22.16 -4.63 0.43
N PHE A 83 20.85 -4.71 0.12
CA PHE A 83 19.99 -5.83 0.50
C PHE A 83 20.05 -6.98 -0.50
N LEU A 84 20.37 -6.70 -1.77
CA LEU A 84 20.51 -7.71 -2.82
C LEU A 84 21.76 -8.58 -2.66
N GLY A 85 22.78 -8.12 -1.93
CA GLY A 85 23.93 -8.95 -1.56
C GLY A 85 23.55 -10.17 -0.69
N MET A 86 22.35 -10.18 -0.10
CA MET A 86 21.78 -11.33 0.61
C MET A 86 21.03 -12.30 -0.34
N LEU A 87 20.74 -11.84 -1.57
CA LEU A 87 20.31 -12.58 -2.75
C LEU A 87 21.30 -13.69 -3.12
N GLU A 88 21.03 -14.97 -2.88
CA GLU A 88 21.88 -16.03 -3.41
C GLU A 88 21.89 -15.95 -4.95
N LYS A 89 23.08 -15.78 -5.54
CA LYS A 89 23.21 -15.68 -7.00
C LYS A 89 23.04 -17.08 -7.61
N PRO A 90 22.24 -17.22 -8.68
CA PRO A 90 22.09 -18.50 -9.34
C PRO A 90 23.43 -18.96 -9.92
N LYS A 91 23.64 -20.29 -9.94
CA LYS A 91 24.84 -20.93 -10.47
C LYS A 91 24.78 -20.94 -12.00
N VAL A 92 25.33 -19.90 -12.62
CA VAL A 92 25.41 -19.72 -14.07
C VAL A 92 26.70 -19.01 -14.43
N ASP A 93 27.39 -19.47 -15.48
CA ASP A 93 28.66 -18.89 -15.91
C ASP A 93 28.46 -17.55 -16.61
N PHE A 94 27.47 -17.48 -17.51
CA PHE A 94 27.14 -16.26 -18.22
C PHE A 94 25.66 -16.21 -18.60
N MET A 95 25.07 -15.01 -18.45
CA MET A 95 23.71 -14.76 -18.88
C MET A 95 23.57 -13.36 -19.50
N ALA A 96 22.98 -13.29 -20.69
CA ALA A 96 22.78 -12.05 -21.43
C ALA A 96 21.37 -11.97 -22.03
N GLY A 97 20.99 -10.75 -22.37
CA GLY A 97 19.69 -10.48 -22.96
C GLY A 97 18.51 -10.67 -22.01
N LEU A 98 18.70 -10.61 -20.69
CA LEU A 98 17.57 -10.64 -19.77
C LEU A 98 16.73 -9.36 -19.85
N SER A 99 15.41 -9.53 -19.83
CA SER A 99 14.45 -8.45 -19.59
C SER A 99 14.01 -8.50 -18.11
N PRO A 100 13.47 -7.40 -17.55
CA PRO A 100 12.81 -7.47 -16.24
C PRO A 100 11.78 -8.60 -16.22
N SER A 101 11.94 -9.54 -15.28
CA SER A 101 11.17 -10.79 -15.26
C SER A 101 10.13 -10.78 -14.16
N ILE A 102 8.93 -11.29 -14.47
CA ILE A 102 7.83 -11.49 -13.53
C ILE A 102 7.53 -12.99 -13.50
N SER A 103 7.47 -13.57 -12.30
CA SER A 103 7.03 -14.95 -12.10
C SER A 103 5.54 -14.95 -11.82
N ILE A 104 4.81 -15.82 -12.52
CA ILE A 104 3.41 -16.13 -12.24
C ILE A 104 3.38 -17.62 -11.90
N ASP A 105 3.31 -17.93 -10.61
CA ASP A 105 3.24 -19.29 -10.09
C ASP A 105 1.93 -19.52 -9.30
N GLN A 106 1.70 -20.77 -8.89
CA GLN A 106 0.55 -21.13 -8.07
C GLN A 106 0.84 -21.03 -6.57
N LYS A 107 1.90 -20.34 -6.13
CA LYS A 107 2.18 -20.22 -4.69
C LYS A 107 1.01 -19.50 -4.03
N SER A 108 0.55 -20.05 -2.91
CA SER A 108 -0.65 -19.57 -2.24
C SER A 108 -0.55 -18.08 -1.91
N VAL A 109 -1.48 -17.30 -2.43
CA VAL A 109 -1.67 -15.91 -2.03
C VAL A 109 -1.85 -15.87 -0.50
N SER A 110 -1.15 -14.92 0.15
CA SER A 110 -1.17 -14.74 1.61
C SER A 110 -2.57 -14.88 2.20
N ARG A 111 -2.73 -15.74 3.21
CA ARG A 111 -4.01 -16.05 3.88
C ARG A 111 -4.39 -14.98 4.91
N ASN A 112 -4.31 -13.71 4.55
CA ASN A 112 -4.80 -12.65 5.43
C ASN A 112 -6.35 -12.65 5.38
N PRO A 113 -7.06 -12.84 6.50
CA PRO A 113 -8.52 -12.90 6.52
C PRO A 113 -9.20 -11.59 6.07
N ARG A 114 -8.48 -10.47 6.02
CA ARG A 114 -8.98 -9.20 5.48
C ARG A 114 -8.75 -9.04 3.98
N SER A 115 -8.04 -9.98 3.35
CA SER A 115 -7.80 -9.99 1.91
C SER A 115 -8.96 -10.68 1.19
N THR A 116 -9.43 -10.05 0.12
CA THR A 116 -10.49 -10.56 -0.76
C THR A 116 -10.02 -10.46 -2.22
N VAL A 117 -10.76 -11.07 -3.14
CA VAL A 117 -10.50 -10.90 -4.58
C VAL A 117 -10.48 -9.42 -4.97
N GLY A 118 -11.40 -8.62 -4.40
CA GLY A 118 -11.47 -7.19 -4.68
C GLY A 118 -10.25 -6.40 -4.20
N THR A 119 -9.62 -6.79 -3.09
CA THR A 119 -8.41 -6.11 -2.61
C THR A 119 -7.16 -6.59 -3.36
N ILE A 120 -7.09 -7.85 -3.77
CA ILE A 120 -5.96 -8.39 -4.55
C ILE A 120 -5.93 -7.80 -5.96
N THR A 121 -7.09 -7.59 -6.56
CA THR A 121 -7.24 -7.01 -7.90
C THR A 121 -7.33 -5.49 -7.90
N GLU A 122 -7.25 -4.84 -6.73
CA GLU A 122 -7.46 -3.40 -6.51
C GLU A 122 -8.84 -2.87 -6.94
N ILE A 123 -9.75 -3.71 -7.45
CA ILE A 123 -11.12 -3.35 -7.81
C ILE A 123 -11.85 -2.69 -6.63
N TYR A 124 -11.61 -3.18 -5.40
CA TYR A 124 -12.23 -2.61 -4.21
C TYR A 124 -11.80 -1.14 -3.97
N ASP A 125 -10.56 -0.78 -4.31
CA ASP A 125 -10.10 0.61 -4.18
C ASP A 125 -10.73 1.53 -5.21
N TYR A 126 -10.94 1.05 -6.44
CA TYR A 126 -11.74 1.76 -7.44
C TYR A 126 -13.19 1.92 -7.00
N LEU A 127 -13.80 0.88 -6.41
CA LEU A 127 -15.15 0.96 -5.86
C LEU A 127 -15.23 1.99 -4.74
N ARG A 128 -14.25 2.03 -3.82
CA ARG A 128 -14.21 3.05 -2.77
C ARG A 128 -14.17 4.47 -3.35
N LEU A 129 -13.35 4.69 -4.36
CA LEU A 129 -13.26 5.99 -5.04
C LEU A 129 -14.58 6.34 -5.74
N LEU A 130 -15.22 5.37 -6.40
CA LEU A 130 -16.52 5.54 -7.05
C LEU A 130 -17.59 5.96 -6.03
N TYR A 131 -17.78 5.19 -4.96
CA TYR A 131 -18.77 5.49 -3.92
C TYR A 131 -18.47 6.79 -3.17
N ALA A 132 -17.21 7.15 -2.96
CA ALA A 132 -16.84 8.41 -2.34
C ALA A 132 -17.18 9.63 -3.21
N ARG A 133 -17.12 9.49 -4.55
CA ARG A 133 -17.35 10.60 -5.48
C ARG A 133 -18.81 10.77 -5.90
N VAL A 134 -19.51 9.67 -6.16
CA VAL A 134 -20.87 9.70 -6.72
C VAL A 134 -21.90 8.95 -5.87
N GLY A 135 -21.48 8.35 -4.75
CA GLY A 135 -22.40 7.67 -3.85
C GLY A 135 -23.32 8.65 -3.14
N GLU A 136 -24.62 8.38 -3.19
CA GLU A 136 -25.61 9.15 -2.43
C GLU A 136 -25.80 8.52 -1.04
N PRO A 137 -25.37 9.20 0.05
CA PRO A 137 -25.48 8.65 1.38
C PRO A 137 -26.93 8.64 1.87
N HIS A 138 -27.35 7.54 2.48
CA HIS A 138 -28.70 7.36 3.04
C HIS A 138 -28.62 6.92 4.51
N CYS A 139 -29.57 7.37 5.32
CA CYS A 139 -29.65 6.96 6.72
C CYS A 139 -30.06 5.48 6.84
N PRO A 140 -29.35 4.64 7.63
CA PRO A 140 -29.66 3.21 7.74
C PRO A 140 -31.00 2.93 8.44
N GLN A 141 -31.50 3.84 9.27
CA GLN A 141 -32.76 3.65 10.00
C GLN A 141 -33.97 4.14 9.20
N CYS A 142 -33.91 5.35 8.65
CA CYS A 142 -35.05 5.97 7.98
C CYS A 142 -34.97 6.03 6.45
N ARG A 143 -33.85 5.58 5.86
CA ARG A 143 -33.57 5.55 4.40
C ARG A 143 -33.69 6.88 3.67
N LYS A 144 -33.75 8.01 4.39
CA LYS A 144 -33.70 9.35 3.78
C LYS A 144 -32.27 9.68 3.36
N LYS A 145 -32.14 10.44 2.28
CA LYS A 145 -30.87 11.00 1.82
C LYS A 145 -30.25 11.85 2.93
N ILE A 146 -28.94 11.70 3.17
CA ILE A 146 -28.21 12.50 4.14
C ILE A 146 -27.89 13.84 3.48
N GLU A 147 -28.31 14.92 4.12
CA GLU A 147 -28.11 16.29 3.68
C GLU A 147 -27.26 17.06 4.70
N PRO A 148 -26.57 18.14 4.28
CA PRO A 148 -25.88 19.03 5.19
C PRO A 148 -26.83 19.57 6.26
N GLN A 149 -26.38 19.59 7.51
CA GLN A 149 -27.14 20.16 8.62
C GLN A 149 -26.66 21.58 8.89
N THR A 150 -27.59 22.50 9.09
CA THR A 150 -27.27 23.86 9.55
C THR A 150 -26.89 23.85 11.04
N SER A 151 -26.09 24.82 11.50
CA SER A 151 -25.74 24.95 12.92
C SER A 151 -26.99 24.97 13.81
N GLN A 152 -28.05 25.67 13.39
CA GLN A 152 -29.31 25.70 14.13
C GLN A 152 -29.96 24.32 14.28
N GLN A 153 -29.97 23.51 13.21
CA GLN A 153 -30.49 22.14 13.27
C GLN A 153 -29.68 21.25 14.22
N ILE A 154 -28.37 21.49 14.32
CA ILE A 154 -27.48 20.79 15.27
C ILE A 154 -27.81 21.24 16.70
N VAL A 155 -27.93 22.54 16.96
CA VAL A 155 -28.33 23.09 18.27
C VAL A 155 -29.68 22.53 18.72
N ASP A 156 -30.69 22.55 17.84
CA ASP A 156 -32.01 21.99 18.12
C ASP A 156 -31.97 20.47 18.34
N ARG A 157 -31.01 19.76 17.74
CA ARG A 157 -30.79 18.33 18.02
C ARG A 157 -30.17 18.10 19.38
N VAL A 158 -29.21 18.93 19.81
CA VAL A 158 -28.61 18.86 21.15
C VAL A 158 -29.66 19.16 22.22
N LEU A 159 -30.51 20.18 22.01
CA LEU A 159 -31.59 20.55 22.93
C LEU A 159 -32.71 19.51 23.03
N ARG A 160 -32.79 18.54 22.11
CA ARG A 160 -33.71 17.41 22.19
C ARG A 160 -33.24 16.30 23.16
N LEU A 161 -32.00 16.37 23.65
CA LEU A 161 -31.53 15.49 24.71
C LEU A 161 -32.26 15.79 26.02
N LYS A 162 -32.29 14.81 26.93
CA LYS A 162 -32.96 14.97 28.23
C LYS A 162 -32.30 16.11 29.03
N GLU A 163 -33.10 16.99 29.61
CA GLU A 163 -32.61 18.06 30.47
C GLU A 163 -31.75 17.51 31.64
N GLY A 164 -30.63 18.18 31.92
CA GLY A 164 -29.63 17.75 32.89
C GLY A 164 -28.59 16.75 32.34
N THR A 165 -28.70 16.32 31.08
CA THR A 165 -27.68 15.46 30.45
C THR A 165 -26.37 16.23 30.32
N ARG A 166 -25.27 15.70 30.88
CA ARG A 166 -23.94 16.31 30.78
C ARG A 166 -23.33 15.98 29.44
N ILE A 167 -22.92 17.00 28.70
CA ILE A 167 -22.27 16.85 27.39
C ILE A 167 -20.93 17.59 27.37
N MET A 168 -20.06 17.11 26.50
CA MET A 168 -18.78 17.75 26.19
C MET A 168 -18.76 18.02 24.68
N ILE A 169 -18.64 19.28 24.32
CA ILE A 169 -18.54 19.71 22.93
C ILE A 169 -17.05 19.75 22.57
N VAL A 170 -16.68 18.97 21.55
CA VAL A 170 -15.31 18.84 21.08
C VAL A 170 -15.22 19.18 19.59
N ALA A 171 -14.15 19.85 19.20
CA ALA A 171 -13.83 20.09 17.79
C ALA A 171 -12.65 19.20 17.35
N PRO A 172 -12.86 18.29 16.39
CA PRO A 172 -11.79 17.43 15.89
C PRO A 172 -10.85 18.22 14.97
N ILE A 173 -9.63 18.48 15.46
CA ILE A 173 -8.58 19.21 14.73
C ILE A 173 -7.79 18.25 13.85
N VAL A 174 -7.51 17.04 14.35
CA VAL A 174 -6.77 15.99 13.64
C VAL A 174 -7.55 14.68 13.74
N ARG A 175 -7.66 13.95 12.62
CA ARG A 175 -8.36 12.65 12.56
C ARG A 175 -7.48 11.60 11.89
N GLY A 176 -6.92 10.68 12.68
CA GLY A 176 -6.16 9.52 12.18
C GLY A 176 -5.03 9.88 11.23
N ARG A 177 -4.19 10.85 11.61
CA ARG A 177 -3.04 11.26 10.80
C ARG A 177 -1.75 11.13 11.59
N LYS A 178 -0.65 10.84 10.89
CA LYS A 178 0.68 10.76 11.48
C LYS A 178 1.28 12.15 11.66
N GLY A 179 1.90 12.40 12.80
CA GLY A 179 2.57 13.67 13.06
C GLY A 179 2.82 13.94 14.54
N GLU A 180 3.70 14.91 14.79
CA GLU A 180 4.09 15.31 16.15
C GLU A 180 3.17 16.40 16.74
N TYR A 181 2.47 17.14 15.89
CA TYR A 181 1.43 18.13 16.23
C TYR A 181 1.80 19.26 17.21
N ARG A 182 3.10 19.56 17.41
CA ARG A 182 3.58 20.65 18.28
C ARG A 182 3.01 22.02 17.94
N LYS A 183 2.88 22.33 16.64
CA LYS A 183 2.39 23.65 16.18
C LYS A 183 0.92 23.81 16.52
N GLU A 184 0.14 22.75 16.31
CA GLU A 184 -1.28 22.67 16.57
C GLU A 184 -1.58 22.86 18.06
N PHE A 185 -0.85 22.19 18.95
CA PHE A 185 -1.00 22.41 20.40
C PHE A 185 -0.62 23.84 20.81
N LYS A 186 0.47 24.38 20.26
CA LYS A 186 0.88 25.76 20.53
C LYS A 186 -0.17 26.77 20.09
N ASP A 187 -0.80 26.55 18.93
CA ASP A 187 -1.84 27.43 18.41
C ASP A 187 -3.16 27.32 19.19
N LEU A 188 -3.51 26.12 19.67
CA LEU A 188 -4.65 25.92 20.58
C LEU A 188 -4.43 26.63 21.93
N MET A 189 -3.21 26.54 22.48
CA MET A 189 -2.85 27.22 23.72
C MET A 189 -2.91 28.75 23.57
N LYS A 190 -2.40 29.30 22.45
CA LYS A 190 -2.53 30.74 22.12
C LYS A 190 -3.98 31.21 22.01
N LYS A 191 -4.88 30.34 21.58
CA LYS A 191 -6.33 30.61 21.51
C LYS A 191 -7.04 30.43 22.87
N GLY A 192 -6.30 30.06 23.92
CA GLY A 192 -6.82 29.92 25.29
C GLY A 192 -7.47 28.57 25.59
N PHE A 193 -7.31 27.56 24.72
CA PHE A 193 -7.82 26.22 25.01
C PHE A 193 -6.91 25.51 26.00
N VAL A 194 -7.51 24.93 27.04
CA VAL A 194 -6.77 24.28 28.15
C VAL A 194 -6.77 22.76 28.02
N ARG A 195 -7.77 22.17 27.35
CA ARG A 195 -7.97 20.71 27.31
C ARG A 195 -8.20 20.20 25.90
N ALA A 196 -7.62 19.05 25.60
CA ALA A 196 -7.87 18.29 24.39
C ALA A 196 -8.08 16.82 24.72
N ARG A 197 -8.80 16.11 23.87
CA ARG A 197 -8.86 14.66 23.87
C ARG A 197 -7.93 14.15 22.77
N VAL A 198 -6.88 13.43 23.15
CA VAL A 198 -5.89 12.83 22.25
C VAL A 198 -6.03 11.33 22.34
N ASP A 199 -6.29 10.68 21.20
CA ASP A 199 -6.44 9.22 21.11
C ASP A 199 -7.46 8.63 22.10
N GLY A 200 -8.47 9.42 22.45
CA GLY A 200 -9.53 9.06 23.39
C GLY A 200 -9.26 9.49 24.84
N GLU A 201 -8.03 9.87 25.18
CA GLU A 201 -7.65 10.31 26.52
C GLU A 201 -7.72 11.83 26.66
N LEU A 202 -8.26 12.30 27.79
CA LEU A 202 -8.47 13.72 28.04
C LEU A 202 -7.23 14.28 28.75
N ILE A 203 -6.51 15.17 28.07
CA ILE A 203 -5.25 15.75 28.54
C ILE A 203 -5.35 17.27 28.65
N GLU A 204 -4.48 17.85 29.48
CA GLU A 204 -4.28 19.30 29.54
C GLU A 204 -3.22 19.73 28.51
N ILE A 205 -3.46 20.86 27.86
CA ILE A 205 -2.57 21.39 26.82
C ILE A 205 -1.47 22.18 27.52
N GLU A 206 -0.30 21.57 27.62
CA GLU A 206 0.90 22.17 28.22
C GLU A 206 1.90 22.64 27.15
N GLU A 207 2.78 23.56 27.55
CA GLU A 207 3.83 24.05 26.66
C GLU A 207 4.84 22.93 26.37
N GLY A 208 5.09 22.66 25.08
CA GLY A 208 6.01 21.61 24.65
C GLY A 208 5.37 20.24 24.40
N LEU A 209 4.05 20.10 24.58
CA LEU A 209 3.32 18.87 24.27
C LEU A 209 3.55 18.43 22.81
N SER A 210 3.93 17.16 22.63
CA SER A 210 4.20 16.56 21.34
C SER A 210 3.82 15.09 21.31
N LEU A 211 3.35 14.62 20.16
CA LEU A 211 3.00 13.21 19.94
C LEU A 211 4.07 12.51 19.09
N ASP A 212 3.99 11.18 18.99
CA ASP A 212 4.96 10.43 18.21
C ASP A 212 4.70 10.57 16.70
N ARG A 213 5.68 11.10 15.97
CA ARG A 213 5.58 11.33 14.52
C ARG A 213 5.28 10.07 13.69
N TYR A 214 5.55 8.87 14.21
CA TYR A 214 5.41 7.61 13.47
C TYR A 214 4.01 6.98 13.59
N PHE A 215 3.22 7.38 14.61
CA PHE A 215 1.90 6.85 14.90
C PHE A 215 0.80 7.78 14.40
N GLU A 216 -0.38 7.21 14.14
CA GLU A 216 -1.57 7.97 13.80
C GLU A 216 -2.24 8.47 15.07
N HIS A 217 -2.55 9.76 15.10
CA HIS A 217 -3.17 10.42 16.23
C HIS A 217 -4.51 11.07 15.84
N THR A 218 -5.42 11.13 16.80
CA THR A 218 -6.69 11.87 16.73
C THR A 218 -6.73 12.90 17.84
N ILE A 219 -6.87 14.18 17.49
CA ILE A 219 -6.84 15.30 18.43
C ILE A 219 -8.16 16.06 18.32
N GLU A 220 -8.86 16.17 19.44
CA GLU A 220 -10.13 16.88 19.55
C GLU A 220 -10.06 17.90 20.68
N VAL A 221 -10.13 19.20 20.38
CA VAL A 221 -10.08 20.23 21.42
C VAL A 221 -11.41 20.30 22.15
N VAL A 222 -11.38 20.44 23.47
CA VAL A 222 -12.59 20.63 24.28
C VAL A 222 -13.01 22.10 24.18
N ILE A 223 -14.14 22.36 23.51
CA ILE A 223 -14.72 23.71 23.40
C ILE A 223 -15.48 24.05 24.67
N ASP A 224 -16.39 23.15 25.08
CA ASP A 224 -17.24 23.42 26.23
C ASP A 224 -17.71 22.14 26.94
N ARG A 225 -18.08 22.28 28.22
CA ARG A 225 -18.66 21.25 29.07
C ARG A 225 -19.87 21.86 29.78
N LEU A 226 -21.06 21.34 29.48
CA LEU A 226 -22.31 21.88 30.01
C LEU A 226 -23.35 20.78 30.24
N SER A 227 -24.34 21.08 31.07
CA SER A 227 -25.54 20.26 31.23
C SER A 227 -26.64 20.82 30.33
N VAL A 228 -27.25 19.97 29.50
CA VAL A 228 -28.30 20.38 28.56
C VAL A 228 -29.47 21.00 29.34
N ALA A 229 -29.77 22.27 29.05
CA ALA A 229 -30.92 23.00 29.56
C ALA A 229 -31.35 24.06 28.54
N LYS A 230 -32.64 24.42 28.50
CA LYS A 230 -33.15 25.40 27.50
C LYS A 230 -32.47 26.76 27.58
N LYS A 231 -32.08 27.18 28.80
CA LYS A 231 -31.37 28.44 29.06
C LYS A 231 -29.95 28.48 28.45
N GLU A 232 -29.33 27.33 28.24
CA GLU A 232 -27.97 27.21 27.70
C GLU A 232 -27.95 27.25 26.16
N ARG A 233 -29.08 27.56 25.50
CA ARG A 233 -29.20 27.59 24.02
C ARG A 233 -28.15 28.51 23.38
N ALA A 234 -27.94 29.71 23.92
CA ALA A 234 -26.96 30.66 23.38
C ALA A 234 -25.54 30.07 23.45
N ARG A 235 -25.18 29.47 24.59
CA ARG A 235 -23.88 28.85 24.83
C ARG A 235 -23.62 27.63 23.93
N ILE A 236 -24.64 26.78 23.73
CA ILE A 236 -24.56 25.66 22.78
C ILE A 236 -24.40 26.17 21.35
N SER A 237 -25.08 27.27 20.98
CA SER A 237 -24.98 27.86 19.65
C SER A 237 -23.62 28.50 19.36
N GLU A 238 -22.95 29.04 20.37
CA GLU A 238 -21.58 29.57 20.21
C GLU A 238 -20.54 28.46 20.08
N ALA A 239 -20.83 27.27 20.63
CA ALA A 239 -19.92 26.14 20.62
C ALA A 239 -20.03 25.23 19.38
N VAL A 240 -21.04 25.41 18.52
CA VAL A 240 -21.36 24.58 17.34
C VAL A 240 -21.13 25.35 16.04
#